data_AF-A0A919AST2-F1
#
_entry.id   AF-A0A919AST2-F1
#
_cell.length_a   1.000
_cell.length_b   1.000
_cell.length_c   1.000
_cell.angle_alpha   90.00
_cell.angle_beta   90.00
_cell.angle_gamma   90.00
#
_symmetry.space_group_name_H-M   'P 1'
#
loop_
_entity.id
_entity.type
_entity.pdbx_description
1 polymer ?
#
loop_
_entity_poly.entity_id
_entity_poly.type
_entity_poly.pdbx_seq_one_letter_code
_entity_poly.pdbx_strand_id
1 'polypeptide(L)'
;MGAAEDGIYIDHGQATTFAAEMAEQTMQIRKVITNLEDQLRPIVATWLGPDKTVYMTKVQPTWEAEVQALSTILARHAETLDTVRDMYKKTVYQNAEGFEAIRF
;
A
#
# COMPACT_ATOMS: atom_id res chain seq x y z
N MET A 1 -12.15 36.49 -13.39
CA MET A 1 -11.21 35.38 -13.66
C MET A 1 -10.41 35.14 -12.39
N GLY A 2 -10.23 33.88 -11.98
CA GLY A 2 -9.30 33.48 -10.91
C GLY A 2 -9.94 33.13 -9.57
N ALA A 3 -10.57 31.95 -9.47
CA ALA A 3 -10.90 31.32 -8.19
C ALA A 3 -10.89 29.78 -8.30
N ALA A 4 -10.03 29.23 -9.17
CA ALA A 4 -9.94 27.79 -9.43
C ALA A 4 -8.53 27.21 -9.19
N GLU A 5 -7.65 27.95 -8.52
CA GLU A 5 -6.23 27.54 -8.41
C GLU A 5 -5.81 27.00 -7.03
N ASP A 6 -6.72 26.74 -6.10
CA ASP A 6 -6.36 26.23 -4.76
C ASP A 6 -6.95 24.85 -4.45
N GLY A 7 -6.93 23.97 -5.45
CA GLY A 7 -7.25 22.56 -5.28
C GLY A 7 -6.15 21.73 -5.93
N ILE A 8 -5.45 20.93 -5.14
CA ILE A 8 -4.48 19.95 -5.66
C ILE A 8 -5.22 19.09 -6.70
N TYR A 9 -4.91 19.26 -7.98
CA TYR A 9 -5.44 18.44 -9.06
C TYR A 9 -4.72 17.09 -9.03
N ILE A 10 -5.33 16.10 -8.40
CA ILE A 10 -4.86 14.72 -8.43
C ILE A 10 -5.60 14.02 -9.56
N ASP A 11 -4.87 13.48 -10.54
CA ASP A 11 -5.43 12.51 -11.48
C ASP A 11 -5.76 11.23 -10.69
N HIS A 12 -7.01 11.15 -10.24
CA HIS A 12 -7.48 10.04 -9.41
C HIS A 12 -7.43 8.69 -10.13
N GLY A 13 -7.49 8.67 -11.48
CA GLY A 13 -7.31 7.46 -12.26
C GLY A 13 -5.87 6.94 -12.14
N GLN A 14 -4.91 7.85 -12.24
CA GLN A 14 -3.49 7.54 -12.05
C GLN A 14 -3.20 7.11 -10.61
N ALA A 15 -3.81 7.77 -9.62
CA ALA A 15 -3.62 7.43 -8.20
C ALA A 15 -4.18 6.04 -7.83
N THR A 16 -5.38 5.68 -8.33
CA THR A 16 -5.94 4.33 -8.13
C THR A 16 -5.09 3.25 -8.82
N THR A 17 -4.59 3.54 -10.02
CA THR A 17 -3.68 2.63 -10.75
C THR A 17 -2.39 2.40 -9.96
N PHE A 18 -1.76 3.46 -9.47
CA PHE A 18 -0.53 3.37 -8.67
C PHE A 18 -0.74 2.60 -7.35
N ALA A 19 -1.89 2.77 -6.69
CA ALA A 19 -2.23 2.00 -5.49
C ALA A 19 -2.33 0.51 -5.76
N ALA A 20 -2.99 0.13 -6.87
CA ALA A 20 -3.11 -1.27 -7.28
C ALA A 20 -1.75 -1.88 -7.65
N GLU A 21 -0.91 -1.14 -8.39
CA GLU A 21 0.46 -1.56 -8.72
C GLU A 21 1.32 -1.77 -7.47
N MET A 22 1.25 -0.87 -6.48
CA MET A 22 1.97 -1.03 -5.23
C MET A 22 1.50 -2.25 -4.43
N ALA A 23 0.19 -2.51 -4.39
CA ALA A 23 -0.35 -3.71 -3.76
C ALA A 23 0.15 -4.99 -4.45
N GLU A 24 0.18 -5.01 -5.78
CA GLU A 24 0.71 -6.12 -6.57
C GLU A 24 2.20 -6.35 -6.27
N GLN A 25 3.02 -5.30 -6.35
CA GLN A 25 4.46 -5.40 -6.05
C GLN A 25 4.72 -5.93 -4.63
N THR A 26 3.87 -5.58 -3.67
CA THR A 26 4.00 -6.06 -2.29
C THR A 26 3.69 -7.54 -2.15
N MET A 27 2.67 -8.02 -2.87
CA MET A 27 2.41 -9.45 -2.94
C MET A 27 3.58 -10.19 -3.58
N GLN A 28 4.24 -9.60 -4.59
CA GLN A 28 5.43 -10.18 -5.20
C GLN A 28 6.61 -10.22 -4.21
N ILE A 29 6.88 -9.13 -3.47
CA ILE A 29 7.92 -9.10 -2.43
C ILE A 29 7.66 -10.18 -1.38
N ARG A 30 6.41 -10.28 -0.89
CA ARG A 30 6.01 -11.32 0.08
C ARG A 30 6.30 -12.72 -0.45
N LYS A 31 5.94 -12.99 -1.72
CA LYS A 31 6.19 -14.28 -2.38
C LYS A 31 7.68 -14.60 -2.46
N VAL A 32 8.52 -13.63 -2.81
CA VAL A 32 9.98 -13.81 -2.88
C VAL A 32 10.54 -14.17 -1.51
N ILE A 33 10.11 -13.49 -0.45
CA ILE A 33 10.58 -13.74 0.92
C ILE A 33 10.13 -15.11 1.42
N THR A 34 8.85 -15.48 1.25
CA THR A 34 8.38 -16.83 1.61
C THR A 34 9.13 -17.93 0.86
N ASN A 35 9.40 -17.73 -0.45
CA ASN A 35 10.19 -18.68 -1.22
C ASN A 35 11.64 -18.79 -0.70
N LEU A 36 12.25 -17.67 -0.31
CA LEU A 36 13.59 -17.67 0.28
C LEU A 36 13.60 -18.41 1.62
N GLU A 37 12.61 -18.19 2.48
CA GLU A 37 12.45 -18.89 3.76
C GLU A 37 12.31 -20.41 3.57
N ASP A 38 11.48 -20.83 2.61
CA ASP A 38 11.31 -22.26 2.29
C ASP A 38 12.60 -22.91 1.80
N GLN A 39 13.41 -22.19 1.01
CA GLN A 39 14.73 -22.65 0.55
C GLN A 39 15.77 -22.67 1.67
N LEU A 40 15.72 -21.70 2.59
CA LEU A 40 16.64 -21.62 3.72
C LEU A 40 16.32 -22.63 4.81
N ARG A 41 15.04 -23.01 5.00
CA ARG A 41 14.62 -23.95 6.05
C ARG A 41 15.46 -25.24 6.13
N PRO A 42 15.69 -26.01 5.04
CA PRO A 42 16.53 -27.21 5.11
C PRO A 42 18.01 -26.88 5.39
N ILE A 43 18.50 -25.72 4.93
CA ILE A 43 19.88 -25.29 5.15
C ILE A 43 20.09 -24.93 6.63
N VAL A 44 19.21 -24.11 7.19
CA VAL A 44 19.21 -23.70 8.60
C VAL A 44 19.03 -24.90 9.54
N ALA A 45 18.32 -25.95 9.11
CA ALA A 45 18.19 -27.18 9.89
C ALA A 45 19.56 -27.83 10.17
N THR A 46 20.52 -27.70 9.23
CA THR A 46 21.89 -28.24 9.36
C THR A 46 22.83 -27.36 10.18
N TRP A 47 22.44 -26.12 10.46
CA TRP A 47 23.27 -25.20 11.24
C TRP A 47 23.36 -25.69 12.69
N LEU A 48 24.54 -25.49 13.29
CA LEU A 48 24.82 -25.82 14.67
C LEU A 48 25.28 -24.56 15.40
N GLY A 49 24.97 -24.49 16.69
CA GLY A 49 25.50 -23.43 17.56
C GLY A 49 24.83 -22.06 17.38
N PRO A 50 25.55 -20.98 17.75
CA PRO A 50 24.98 -19.65 17.93
C PRO A 50 24.31 -19.04 16.68
N ASP A 51 24.83 -19.34 15.50
CA ASP A 51 24.33 -18.74 14.25
C ASP A 51 22.91 -19.18 13.92
N LYS A 52 22.58 -20.46 14.16
CA LYS A 52 21.21 -20.97 14.07
C LYS A 52 20.29 -20.23 15.03
N THR A 53 20.73 -20.03 16.26
CA THR A 53 19.94 -19.30 17.27
C THR A 53 19.71 -17.87 16.83
N VAL A 54 20.74 -17.15 16.37
CA VAL A 54 20.60 -15.77 15.88
C VAL A 54 19.64 -15.69 14.70
N TYR A 55 19.76 -16.61 13.75
CA TYR A 55 18.85 -16.64 12.60
C TYR A 55 17.40 -16.85 13.02
N MET A 56 17.13 -17.89 13.82
CA MET A 56 15.78 -18.26 14.25
C MET A 56 15.14 -17.22 15.18
N THR A 57 15.93 -16.57 16.04
CA THR A 57 15.41 -15.65 17.06
C THR A 57 15.40 -14.19 16.66
N LYS A 58 16.18 -13.82 15.63
CA LYS A 58 16.32 -12.42 15.21
C LYS A 58 16.08 -12.24 13.72
N VAL A 59 16.85 -12.93 12.87
CA VAL A 59 16.85 -12.64 11.42
C VAL A 59 15.50 -12.96 10.79
N GLN A 60 15.03 -14.20 10.92
CA GLN A 60 13.76 -14.62 10.32
C GLN A 60 12.57 -13.80 10.86
N PRO A 61 12.38 -13.64 12.19
CA PRO A 61 11.29 -12.82 12.71
C PRO A 61 11.34 -11.36 12.25
N THR A 62 12.54 -10.78 12.12
CA THR A 62 12.69 -9.39 11.65
C THR A 62 12.24 -9.27 10.20
N TRP A 63 12.66 -10.18 9.32
CA TRP A 63 12.25 -10.16 7.93
C TRP A 63 10.74 -10.31 7.76
N GLU A 64 10.13 -11.27 8.47
CA GLU A 64 8.67 -11.46 8.47
C GLU A 64 7.94 -10.18 8.93
N ALA A 65 8.44 -9.54 10.00
CA ALA A 65 7.88 -8.30 10.53
C ALA A 65 7.97 -7.13 9.54
N GLU A 66 9.10 -6.94 8.88
CA GLU A 66 9.30 -5.86 7.89
C GLU A 66 8.40 -6.04 6.66
N VAL A 67 8.25 -7.27 6.16
CA VAL A 67 7.33 -7.57 5.04
C VAL A 67 5.87 -7.32 5.43
N GLN A 68 5.50 -7.68 6.66
CA GLN A 68 4.17 -7.40 7.20
C GLN A 68 3.93 -5.89 7.37
N ALA A 69 4.95 -5.14 7.79
CA ALA A 69 4.89 -3.70 7.91
C ALA A 69 4.68 -3.02 6.55
N LEU A 70 5.44 -3.43 5.53
CA LEU A 70 5.26 -2.96 4.14
C LEU A 70 3.84 -3.22 3.63
N SER A 71 3.33 -4.44 3.86
CA SER A 71 1.95 -4.80 3.51
C SER A 71 0.92 -3.90 4.19
N THR A 72 1.12 -3.59 5.47
CA THR A 72 0.23 -2.73 6.25
C THR A 72 0.26 -1.29 5.78
N ILE A 73 1.45 -0.75 5.51
CA ILE A 73 1.63 0.63 5.04
C ILE A 73 0.91 0.82 3.70
N LEU A 74 1.04 -0.13 2.79
CA LEU A 74 0.48 -0.01 1.45
C LEU A 74 -1.03 -0.21 1.43
N ALA A 75 -1.56 -1.10 2.27
CA ALA A 75 -3.01 -1.19 2.49
C ALA A 75 -3.59 0.15 2.97
N ARG A 76 -2.92 0.83 3.92
CA ARG A 76 -3.35 2.15 4.41
C ARG A 76 -3.27 3.24 3.34
N HIS A 77 -2.25 3.20 2.48
CA HIS A 77 -2.13 4.14 1.37
C HIS A 77 -3.26 3.95 0.35
N ALA A 78 -3.60 2.70 0.02
CA ALA A 78 -4.73 2.39 -0.84
C ALA A 78 -6.06 2.90 -0.25
N GLU A 79 -6.32 2.63 1.03
CA GLU A 79 -7.52 3.12 1.73
C GLU A 79 -7.61 4.66 1.76
N THR A 80 -6.47 5.33 1.96
CA THR A 80 -6.40 6.80 1.93
C THR A 80 -6.75 7.33 0.55
N LEU A 81 -6.22 6.71 -0.51
CA LEU A 81 -6.51 7.11 -1.89
C LEU A 81 -7.96 6.87 -2.28
N ASP A 82 -8.58 5.77 -1.84
CA ASP A 82 -10.00 5.51 -2.00
C ASP A 82 -10.86 6.55 -1.26
N THR A 83 -10.49 6.89 -0.03
CA THR A 83 -11.19 7.91 0.77
C THR A 83 -11.13 9.28 0.09
N VAL A 84 -9.95 9.68 -0.39
CA VAL A 84 -9.75 10.94 -1.12
C VAL A 84 -10.58 10.97 -2.40
N ARG A 85 -10.63 9.86 -3.15
CA ARG A 85 -11.48 9.72 -4.35
C ARG A 85 -12.95 9.90 -4.01
N ASP A 86 -13.45 9.27 -2.96
CA ASP A 86 -14.87 9.30 -2.59
C ASP A 86 -15.29 10.67 -2.07
N MET A 87 -14.43 11.35 -1.30
CA MET A 87 -14.61 12.75 -0.90
C MET A 87 -14.70 13.67 -2.12
N TYR A 88 -13.82 13.50 -3.11
CA TYR A 88 -13.84 14.32 -4.32
C TYR A 88 -15.11 14.11 -5.14
N LYS A 89 -15.51 12.86 -5.38
CA LYS A 89 -16.78 12.55 -6.08
C LYS A 89 -17.95 13.26 -5.40
N LYS A 90 -18.03 13.17 -4.07
CA LYS A 90 -19.08 13.85 -3.29
C LYS A 90 -19.06 15.37 -3.50
N THR A 91 -17.89 16.00 -3.43
CA THR A 91 -17.76 17.45 -3.68
C THR A 91 -18.18 17.83 -5.09
N VAL A 92 -17.80 17.05 -6.11
CA VAL A 92 -18.21 17.30 -7.51
C VAL A 92 -19.71 17.16 -7.69
N TYR A 93 -20.33 16.10 -7.15
CA TYR A 93 -21.78 15.91 -7.20
C TYR A 93 -22.52 17.05 -6.50
N GLN A 94 -22.10 17.42 -5.29
CA GLN A 94 -22.71 18.52 -4.54
C GLN A 94 -22.59 19.86 -5.28
N ASN A 95 -21.44 20.14 -5.89
CA ASN A 95 -21.27 21.34 -6.69
C ASN A 95 -22.14 21.32 -7.95
N ALA A 96 -22.24 20.18 -8.64
CA ALA A 96 -23.09 20.03 -9.82
C ALA A 96 -24.57 20.27 -9.50
N GLU A 97 -25.08 19.70 -8.40
CA GLU A 97 -26.45 19.95 -7.91
C GLU A 97 -26.67 21.43 -7.54
N GLY A 98 -25.68 22.06 -6.90
CA GLY A 98 -25.73 23.49 -6.59
C GLY A 98 -25.77 24.38 -7.84
N PHE A 99 -25.00 24.03 -8.88
CA PHE A 99 -25.03 24.76 -10.15
C PHE A 99 -26.34 24.56 -10.92
N GLU A 100 -26.97 23.39 -10.84
CA GLU A 100 -28.32 23.19 -11.38
C GLU A 100 -29.37 24.00 -10.63
N ALA A 101 -29.30 24.06 -9.29
CA ALA A 101 -30.23 24.83 -8.47
C ALA A 101 -30.17 26.36 -8.72
N ILE A 102 -29.02 26.88 -9.17
CA ILE A 102 -28.85 28.32 -9.50
C ILE A 102 -29.31 28.62 -10.95
N ARG A 103 -29.46 27.59 -11.80
CA ARG A 103 -29.89 27.74 -13.20
C ARG A 103 -31.42 27.78 -13.39
N PHE A 104 -32.20 27.75 -12.31
CA PHE A 104 -33.66 27.91 -12.32
C PHE A 104 -34.09 29.16 -11.56
#